data_AF-A0A7J4ACS3-F1
#
_entry.id   AF-A0A7J4ACS3-F1
#
_cell.length_a   1.000
_cell.length_b   1.000
_cell.length_c   1.000
_cell.angle_alpha   90.00
_cell.angle_beta   90.00
_cell.angle_gamma   90.00
#
_symmetry.space_group_name_H-M   'P 1'
#
loop_
_entity.id
_entity.type
_entity.pdbx_description
1 polymer ?
#
loop_
_entity_poly.entity_id
_entity_poly.type
_entity_poly.pdbx_seq_one_letter_code
_entity_poly.pdbx_strand_id
1 'polypeptide(L)'
;MKISSYIFGIFPKSDDLRKGMRDFSKGKISKEEFESLLKKEYNHLINLLNSCNLSYIYDGLLVWFDLLRPFTNYEGIELGTLIRWFETNTFYRMPVIKSKIKLEKPVLINYFYNELKNIKNSSISLLDPLSFVKLSEDNYYNNEKEFFNDFSNALLTDIKLVINELNIAFISLISPYLGYHDFKEEELELLNIFLNKLREIKKEMVISINLCFIKNSKKLNKIKKLNADIIGLDLCYGDREEIIKNIKGINKQIALGLIDSNISLIEEPEYLKNEILRINGIVNQKDVIITNSSDLDLLPYNVAMEKVKVIKKLNEIK
;
A
#
# COMPACT_ATOMS: atom_id res chain seq x y z
N MET A 1 -23.96 11.45 3.88
CA MET A 1 -23.06 10.28 3.77
C MET A 1 -21.68 10.74 4.18
N LYS A 2 -21.01 10.08 5.13
CA LYS A 2 -19.64 10.44 5.49
C LYS A 2 -18.69 9.77 4.51
N ILE A 3 -17.82 10.56 3.87
CA ILE A 3 -16.75 10.07 3.02
C ILE A 3 -15.48 10.06 3.86
N SER A 4 -14.89 8.88 4.01
CA SER A 4 -13.55 8.72 4.58
C SER A 4 -12.56 8.51 3.45
N SER A 5 -11.29 8.79 3.67
CA SER A 5 -10.28 8.69 2.62
C SER A 5 -8.90 8.36 3.16
N TYR A 6 -8.14 7.61 2.38
CA TYR A 6 -6.72 7.39 2.60
C TYR A 6 -6.02 7.26 1.25
N ILE A 7 -4.70 7.37 1.27
CA ILE A 7 -3.83 7.06 0.14
C ILE A 7 -2.82 6.03 0.64
N PHE A 8 -2.40 5.12 -0.23
CA PHE A 8 -1.40 4.09 0.09
C PHE A 8 -0.38 3.91 -1.02
N GLY A 9 0.66 3.13 -0.74
CA GLY A 9 1.71 2.81 -1.72
C GLY A 9 2.68 3.95 -1.94
N ILE A 10 3.64 3.76 -2.85
CA ILE A 10 4.69 4.76 -3.05
C ILE A 10 4.08 6.03 -3.66
N PHE A 11 4.32 7.16 -3.01
CA PHE A 11 4.03 8.47 -3.58
C PHE A 11 5.18 8.89 -4.51
N PRO A 12 4.90 9.55 -5.65
CA PRO A 12 5.95 10.03 -6.50
C PRO A 12 6.80 11.06 -5.76
N LYS A 13 8.09 11.08 -6.10
CA LYS A 13 9.08 11.95 -5.47
C LYS A 13 9.31 13.17 -6.35
N SER A 14 9.51 14.34 -5.76
CA SER A 14 9.96 15.51 -6.52
C SER A 14 11.31 15.25 -7.23
N ASP A 15 11.62 16.03 -8.27
CA ASP A 15 12.92 15.94 -8.95
C ASP A 15 14.09 16.23 -8.01
N ASP A 16 13.90 17.16 -7.07
CA ASP A 16 14.85 17.47 -5.99
C ASP A 16 15.15 16.22 -5.16
N LEU A 17 14.13 15.53 -4.66
CA LEU A 17 14.34 14.33 -3.86
C LEU A 17 14.94 13.19 -4.68
N ARG A 18 14.47 12.95 -5.92
CA ARG A 18 15.06 11.92 -6.79
C ARG A 18 16.54 12.18 -7.04
N LYS A 19 16.92 13.43 -7.29
CA LYS A 19 18.32 13.83 -7.45
C LYS A 19 19.09 13.62 -6.14
N GLY A 20 18.55 14.08 -5.02
CA GLY A 20 19.12 13.89 -3.69
C GLY A 20 19.40 12.41 -3.37
N MET A 21 18.45 11.51 -3.63
CA MET A 21 18.65 10.06 -3.42
C MET A 21 19.81 9.51 -4.28
N ARG A 22 19.90 9.92 -5.54
CA ARG A 22 21.00 9.51 -6.43
C ARG A 22 22.35 10.07 -6.00
N ASP A 23 22.38 11.32 -5.54
CA ASP A 23 23.62 11.97 -5.14
C ASP A 23 24.08 11.44 -3.77
N PHE A 24 23.16 11.19 -2.84
CA PHE A 24 23.45 10.57 -1.54
C PHE A 24 23.99 9.14 -1.70
N SER A 25 23.35 8.31 -2.54
CA SER A 25 23.84 6.94 -2.82
C SER A 25 25.23 6.91 -3.49
N LYS A 26 25.66 8.02 -4.11
CA LYS A 26 27.00 8.20 -4.69
C LYS A 26 27.98 8.92 -3.77
N GLY A 27 27.59 9.24 -2.53
CA GLY A 27 28.41 9.99 -1.57
C GLY A 27 28.70 11.45 -1.98
N LYS A 28 27.87 12.04 -2.85
CA LYS A 28 28.05 13.41 -3.35
C LYS A 28 27.46 14.50 -2.45
N ILE A 29 26.50 14.13 -1.60
CA ILE A 29 25.90 15.01 -0.59
C ILE A 29 26.01 14.34 0.77
N SER A 30 26.05 15.14 1.83
CA SER A 30 26.10 14.63 3.20
C SER A 30 24.76 14.01 3.62
N LYS A 31 24.78 13.29 4.75
CA LYS A 31 23.55 12.76 5.34
C LYS A 31 22.61 13.88 5.75
N GLU A 32 23.12 14.96 6.33
CA GLU A 32 22.36 16.14 6.76
C GLU A 32 21.70 16.85 5.57
N GLU A 33 22.41 16.97 4.44
CA GLU A 33 21.86 17.54 3.21
C GLU A 33 20.71 16.67 2.66
N PHE A 34 20.88 15.34 2.66
CA PHE A 34 19.84 14.42 2.22
C PHE A 34 18.61 14.43 3.16
N GLU A 35 18.84 14.45 4.48
CA GLU A 35 17.78 14.55 5.49
C GLU A 35 16.98 15.86 5.36
N SER A 36 17.64 16.97 5.01
CA SER A 36 16.98 18.25 4.72
C SER A 36 16.05 18.16 3.51
N LEU A 37 16.48 17.52 2.43
CA LEU A 37 15.64 17.27 1.25
C LEU A 37 14.44 16.38 1.57
N LEU A 38 14.66 15.29 2.31
CA LEU A 38 13.58 14.40 2.76
C LEU A 38 12.58 15.13 3.65
N LYS A 39 13.06 15.96 4.59
CA LYS A 39 12.21 16.75 5.49
C LYS A 39 11.34 17.74 4.70
N LYS A 40 11.92 18.42 3.71
CA LYS A 40 11.18 19.33 2.82
C LYS A 40 10.07 18.58 2.08
N GLU A 41 10.38 17.42 1.50
CA GLU A 41 9.41 16.59 0.78
C GLU A 41 8.29 16.08 1.70
N TYR A 42 8.67 15.54 2.86
CA TYR A 42 7.73 15.05 3.87
C TYR A 42 6.76 16.16 4.29
N ASN A 43 7.27 17.34 4.66
CA ASN A 43 6.42 18.47 5.06
C ASN A 43 5.47 18.89 3.94
N HIS A 44 5.93 18.88 2.69
CA HIS A 44 5.07 19.20 1.55
C HIS A 44 3.92 18.19 1.40
N LEU A 45 4.23 16.88 1.48
CA LEU A 45 3.24 15.82 1.41
C LEU A 45 2.24 15.90 2.57
N ILE A 46 2.72 16.00 3.82
CA ILE A 46 1.85 16.08 4.99
C ILE A 46 0.91 17.28 4.92
N ASN A 47 1.40 18.44 4.47
CA ASN A 47 0.57 19.62 4.26
C ASN A 47 -0.52 19.37 3.19
N LEU A 48 -0.16 18.72 2.08
CA LEU A 48 -1.13 18.34 1.05
C LEU A 48 -2.21 17.42 1.63
N LEU A 49 -1.81 16.32 2.29
CA LEU A 49 -2.75 15.32 2.81
C LEU A 49 -3.68 15.92 3.87
N ASN A 50 -3.15 16.75 4.78
CA ASN A 50 -3.95 17.47 5.77
C ASN A 50 -4.91 18.47 5.12
N SER A 51 -4.46 19.23 4.11
CA SER A 51 -5.33 20.19 3.41
C SER A 51 -6.51 19.54 2.66
N CYS A 52 -6.39 18.24 2.37
CA CYS A 52 -7.43 17.43 1.75
C CYS A 52 -8.30 16.67 2.76
N ASN A 53 -8.07 16.85 4.07
CA ASN A 53 -8.78 16.19 5.16
C ASN A 53 -8.81 14.65 5.03
N LEU A 54 -7.68 14.04 4.66
CA LEU A 54 -7.58 12.58 4.64
C LEU A 54 -7.81 12.01 6.04
N SER A 55 -8.54 10.89 6.09
CA SER A 55 -8.85 10.20 7.35
C SER A 55 -7.63 9.52 7.96
N TYR A 56 -6.67 9.13 7.13
CA TYR A 56 -5.38 8.61 7.55
C TYR A 56 -4.24 9.27 6.76
N ILE A 57 -3.15 9.56 7.44
CA ILE A 57 -1.98 10.25 6.89
C ILE A 57 -0.78 9.30 6.94
N TYR A 58 0.01 9.26 5.88
CA TYR A 58 1.21 8.44 5.79
C TYR A 58 2.39 9.27 5.28
N ASP A 59 3.59 8.71 5.27
CA ASP A 59 4.81 9.43 4.90
C ASP A 59 5.14 9.38 3.41
N GLY A 60 4.30 8.78 2.57
CA GLY A 60 4.55 8.67 1.14
C GLY A 60 5.48 7.54 0.72
N LEU A 61 6.02 6.77 1.68
CA LEU A 61 7.12 5.83 1.42
C LEU A 61 8.30 6.50 0.67
N LEU A 62 8.64 7.74 1.05
CA LEU A 62 9.53 8.62 0.27
C LEU A 62 10.96 8.08 0.09
N VAL A 63 11.41 7.15 0.93
CA VAL A 63 12.71 6.49 0.82
C VAL A 63 12.66 5.10 0.16
N TRP A 64 11.47 4.65 -0.25
CA TRP A 64 11.28 3.37 -0.92
C TRP A 64 11.55 3.52 -2.42
N PHE A 65 12.39 2.63 -2.95
CA PHE A 65 12.63 2.52 -4.39
C PHE A 65 11.59 1.64 -5.09
N ASP A 66 11.15 0.58 -4.41
CA ASP A 66 10.07 -0.31 -4.81
C ASP A 66 9.51 -0.98 -3.53
N LEU A 67 8.38 -1.68 -3.65
CA LEU A 67 7.66 -2.27 -2.52
C LEU A 67 8.34 -3.50 -1.89
N LEU A 68 9.37 -4.06 -2.51
CA LEU A 68 10.01 -5.32 -2.07
C LEU A 68 11.41 -5.08 -1.50
N ARG A 69 12.11 -4.07 -2.02
CA ARG A 69 13.51 -3.80 -1.73
C ARG A 69 13.86 -3.63 -0.25
N PRO A 70 13.03 -3.01 0.62
CA PRO A 70 13.39 -2.91 2.03
C PRO A 70 13.60 -4.26 2.69
N PHE A 71 12.85 -5.29 2.27
CA PHE A 71 12.94 -6.63 2.84
C PHE A 71 14.21 -7.37 2.44
N THR A 72 14.96 -6.93 1.43
CA THR A 72 16.29 -7.51 1.12
C THR A 72 17.36 -7.14 2.16
N ASN A 73 17.01 -6.38 3.20
CA ASN A 73 17.86 -6.18 4.37
C ASN A 73 17.59 -7.19 5.49
N TYR A 74 16.64 -8.12 5.30
CA TYR A 74 16.47 -9.27 6.19
C TYR A 74 17.56 -10.31 5.88
N GLU A 75 18.00 -11.07 6.89
CA GLU A 75 18.93 -12.18 6.68
C GLU A 75 18.33 -13.18 5.69
N GLY A 76 19.14 -13.71 4.77
CA GLY A 76 18.75 -14.73 3.80
C GLY A 76 18.06 -14.22 2.53
N ILE A 77 17.86 -12.91 2.38
CA ILE A 77 17.25 -12.29 1.21
C ILE A 77 18.28 -11.41 0.49
N GLU A 78 18.48 -11.64 -0.80
CA GLU A 78 19.39 -10.86 -1.64
C GLU A 78 18.67 -10.09 -2.75
N LEU A 79 19.30 -9.05 -3.28
CA LEU A 79 18.81 -8.31 -4.44
C LEU A 79 19.10 -9.08 -5.74
N GLY A 80 18.05 -9.44 -6.47
CA GLY A 80 18.14 -10.11 -7.76
C GLY A 80 18.06 -9.17 -8.97
N THR A 81 17.53 -9.74 -10.05
CA THR A 81 17.37 -9.08 -11.35
C THR A 81 16.22 -8.06 -11.33
N LEU A 82 16.20 -7.17 -12.33
CA LEU A 82 15.07 -6.27 -12.54
C LEU A 82 13.95 -7.02 -13.28
N ILE A 83 12.76 -7.03 -12.70
CA ILE A 83 11.56 -7.63 -13.27
C ILE A 83 10.51 -6.54 -13.46
N ARG A 84 9.77 -6.62 -14.57
CA ARG A 84 8.68 -5.69 -14.86
C ARG A 84 7.56 -5.85 -13.83
N TRP A 85 7.03 -4.74 -13.33
CA TRP A 85 5.93 -4.73 -12.38
C TRP A 85 4.61 -4.95 -13.12
N PHE A 86 4.13 -6.19 -13.17
CA PHE A 86 2.90 -6.57 -13.89
C PHE A 86 2.88 -5.98 -15.32
N GLU A 87 1.76 -5.39 -15.74
CA GLU A 87 1.58 -4.76 -17.06
C GLU A 87 1.90 -3.25 -17.05
N THR A 88 2.63 -2.74 -16.06
CA THR A 88 3.04 -1.32 -16.02
C THR A 88 4.36 -1.11 -16.78
N ASN A 89 4.85 0.14 -16.88
CA ASN A 89 6.19 0.44 -17.40
C ASN A 89 7.25 0.60 -16.29
N THR A 90 6.95 0.13 -15.08
CA THR A 90 7.86 0.18 -13.93
C THR A 90 8.47 -1.18 -13.64
N PHE A 91 9.54 -1.19 -12.84
CA PHE A 91 10.33 -2.37 -12.53
C PHE A 91 10.65 -2.40 -11.05
N TYR A 92 10.80 -3.60 -10.51
CA TYR A 92 11.29 -3.83 -9.16
C TYR A 92 12.50 -4.77 -9.19
N ARG A 93 13.31 -4.72 -8.13
CA ARG A 93 14.39 -5.69 -7.94
C ARG A 93 13.80 -6.93 -7.26
N MET A 94 13.74 -8.04 -7.99
CA MET A 94 13.20 -9.30 -7.46
C MET A 94 14.05 -9.78 -6.28
N PRO A 95 13.46 -9.98 -5.09
CA PRO A 95 14.17 -10.61 -3.98
C PRO A 95 14.51 -12.05 -4.31
N VAL A 96 15.70 -12.50 -3.92
CA VAL A 96 16.14 -13.88 -4.09
C VAL A 96 16.43 -14.47 -2.72
N ILE A 97 15.74 -15.55 -2.37
CA ILE A 97 15.87 -16.21 -1.06
C ILE A 97 17.00 -17.23 -1.13
N LYS A 98 18.11 -16.97 -0.43
CA LYS A 98 19.33 -17.80 -0.45
C LYS A 98 19.51 -18.66 0.80
N SER A 99 18.89 -18.26 1.90
CA SER A 99 18.92 -19.01 3.16
C SER A 99 17.67 -18.69 3.99
N LYS A 100 17.60 -19.26 5.19
CA LYS A 100 16.48 -19.05 6.11
C LYS A 100 16.33 -17.57 6.45
N ILE A 101 15.11 -17.05 6.28
CA ILE A 101 14.78 -15.66 6.53
C ILE A 101 14.74 -15.37 8.01
N LYS A 102 15.46 -14.32 8.45
CA LYS A 102 15.39 -13.81 9.82
C LYS A 102 15.51 -12.29 9.86
N LEU A 103 14.93 -11.70 10.89
CA LEU A 103 15.13 -10.30 11.25
C LEU A 103 16.21 -10.22 12.33
N GLU A 104 17.47 -9.99 11.95
CA GLU A 104 18.56 -9.81 12.92
C GLU A 104 18.52 -8.43 13.60
N LYS A 105 18.09 -7.41 12.86
CA LYS A 105 17.98 -6.02 13.31
C LYS A 105 16.73 -5.38 12.74
N PRO A 106 16.14 -4.37 13.40
CA PRO A 106 15.00 -3.63 12.86
C PRO A 106 15.35 -3.00 11.52
N VAL A 107 14.48 -3.18 10.52
CA VAL A 107 14.73 -2.68 9.16
C VAL A 107 13.69 -1.62 8.82
N LEU A 108 12.40 -1.95 8.92
CA LEU A 108 11.29 -1.10 8.49
C LEU A 108 11.29 0.27 9.16
N ILE A 109 11.75 0.39 10.40
CA ILE A 109 11.82 1.69 11.10
C ILE A 109 12.70 2.71 10.37
N ASN A 110 13.70 2.25 9.61
CA ASN A 110 14.58 3.11 8.81
C ASN A 110 13.94 3.57 7.49
N TYR A 111 12.81 2.98 7.13
CA TYR A 111 12.08 3.22 5.88
C TYR A 111 10.83 4.07 6.07
N PHE A 112 10.52 4.46 7.31
CA PHE A 112 9.42 5.35 7.65
C PHE A 112 9.94 6.64 8.28
N TYR A 113 9.31 7.77 7.94
CA TYR A 113 9.70 9.06 8.52
C TYR A 113 9.28 9.16 9.99
N ASN A 114 10.23 9.47 10.87
CA ASN A 114 10.04 9.42 12.32
C ASN A 114 8.99 10.43 12.84
N GLU A 115 8.74 11.54 12.15
CA GLU A 115 7.74 12.53 12.53
C GLU A 115 6.29 12.00 12.41
N LEU A 116 6.07 10.85 11.76
CA LEU A 116 4.76 10.16 11.75
C LEU A 116 4.22 9.90 13.16
N LYS A 117 5.09 9.70 14.16
CA LYS A 117 4.69 9.49 15.55
C LYS A 117 3.87 10.62 16.15
N ASN A 118 3.99 11.82 15.58
CA ASN A 118 3.27 13.02 16.02
C ASN A 118 1.86 13.13 15.42
N ILE A 119 1.49 12.22 14.51
CA ILE A 119 0.20 12.24 13.81
C ILE A 119 -0.71 11.18 14.43
N LYS A 120 -1.84 11.61 15.00
CA LYS A 120 -2.77 10.71 15.71
C LYS A 120 -3.39 9.63 14.81
N ASN A 121 -3.69 9.98 13.56
CA ASN A 121 -4.24 9.11 12.53
C ASN A 121 -3.16 8.66 11.54
N SER A 122 -1.93 8.45 12.03
CA SER A 122 -0.83 7.98 11.20
C SER A 122 -1.11 6.58 10.64
N SER A 123 -0.55 6.34 9.47
CA SER A 123 -0.70 5.09 8.76
C SER A 123 0.59 4.72 8.04
N ILE A 124 0.75 3.42 7.78
CA ILE A 124 1.83 2.90 6.96
C ILE A 124 1.26 2.01 5.86
N SER A 125 1.99 1.93 4.76
CA SER A 125 1.71 1.01 3.66
C SER A 125 2.80 -0.04 3.59
N LEU A 126 2.43 -1.30 3.38
CA LEU A 126 3.36 -2.44 3.25
C LEU A 126 2.84 -3.41 2.20
N LEU A 127 3.74 -4.07 1.47
CA LEU A 127 3.34 -5.21 0.65
C LEU A 127 2.86 -6.35 1.55
N ASP A 128 1.78 -7.02 1.18
CA ASP A 128 1.32 -8.20 1.91
C ASP A 128 2.31 -9.39 1.74
N PRO A 129 2.41 -10.29 2.73
CA PRO A 129 3.41 -11.36 2.69
C PRO A 129 3.19 -12.41 1.59
N LEU A 130 1.95 -12.62 1.14
CA LEU A 130 1.69 -13.53 0.03
C LEU A 130 2.20 -12.91 -1.27
N SER A 131 1.93 -11.63 -1.51
CA SER A 131 2.50 -10.94 -2.67
C SER A 131 4.03 -10.94 -2.63
N PHE A 132 4.66 -10.75 -1.47
CA PHE A 132 6.12 -10.84 -1.35
C PHE A 132 6.64 -12.22 -1.78
N VAL A 133 6.08 -13.31 -1.23
CA VAL A 133 6.47 -14.69 -1.55
C VAL A 133 6.32 -14.96 -3.04
N LYS A 134 5.21 -14.55 -3.65
CA LYS A 134 4.90 -14.81 -5.05
C LYS A 134 5.69 -13.96 -6.04
N LEU A 135 6.26 -12.85 -5.58
CA LEU A 135 7.07 -11.92 -6.37
C LEU A 135 8.57 -12.05 -6.03
N SER A 136 8.96 -13.13 -5.37
CA SER A 136 10.35 -13.44 -5.03
C SER A 136 10.77 -14.76 -5.68
N GLU A 137 12.07 -14.92 -5.89
CA GLU A 137 12.68 -16.17 -6.34
C GLU A 137 13.13 -17.00 -5.12
N ASP A 138 12.52 -18.18 -4.92
CA ASP A 138 12.89 -19.10 -3.85
C ASP A 138 13.98 -20.08 -4.31
N ASN A 139 15.21 -19.91 -3.79
CA ASN A 139 16.33 -20.82 -4.02
C ASN A 139 16.68 -21.63 -2.75
N TYR A 140 15.83 -21.62 -1.72
CA TYR A 140 16.13 -22.24 -0.42
C TYR A 140 15.02 -23.17 0.08
N TYR A 141 13.81 -22.66 0.27
CA TYR A 141 12.76 -23.38 0.99
C TYR A 141 12.20 -24.55 0.18
N ASN A 142 11.98 -24.37 -1.13
CA ASN A 142 11.25 -25.31 -1.98
C ASN A 142 9.88 -25.71 -1.39
N ASN A 143 9.35 -24.90 -0.46
CA ASN A 143 8.12 -25.09 0.28
C ASN A 143 7.55 -23.71 0.59
N GLU A 144 6.52 -23.33 -0.16
CA GLU A 144 5.90 -22.01 -0.06
C GLU A 144 5.35 -21.70 1.34
N LYS A 145 4.83 -22.70 2.05
CA LYS A 145 4.28 -22.51 3.39
C LYS A 145 5.38 -22.20 4.41
N GLU A 146 6.53 -22.86 4.31
CA GLU A 146 7.69 -22.58 5.17
C GLU A 146 8.27 -21.20 4.85
N PHE A 147 8.44 -20.87 3.57
CA PHE A 147 8.87 -19.53 3.14
C PHE A 147 7.92 -18.45 3.67
N PHE A 148 6.61 -18.60 3.43
CA PHE A 148 5.60 -17.66 3.91
C PHE A 148 5.68 -17.48 5.44
N ASN A 149 5.81 -18.56 6.20
CA ASN A 149 5.84 -18.51 7.66
C ASN A 149 7.06 -17.77 8.19
N ASP A 150 8.25 -18.08 7.69
CA ASP A 150 9.49 -17.44 8.14
C ASP A 150 9.51 -15.95 7.76
N PHE A 151 9.10 -15.61 6.53
CA PHE A 151 8.96 -14.20 6.12
C PHE A 151 7.92 -13.46 6.97
N SER A 152 6.74 -14.06 7.17
CA SER A 152 5.66 -13.47 7.97
C SER A 152 6.07 -13.23 9.42
N ASN A 153 6.81 -14.17 10.03
CA ASN A 153 7.28 -14.01 11.41
C ASN A 153 8.32 -12.88 11.53
N ALA A 154 9.25 -12.78 10.57
CA ALA A 154 10.20 -11.67 10.50
C ALA A 154 9.47 -10.33 10.31
N LEU A 155 8.53 -10.27 9.36
CA LEU A 155 7.72 -9.08 9.07
C LEU A 155 6.89 -8.63 10.27
N LEU A 156 6.19 -9.53 10.95
CA LEU A 156 5.39 -9.21 12.14
C LEU A 156 6.26 -8.65 13.27
N THR A 157 7.47 -9.19 13.45
CA THR A 157 8.42 -8.70 14.45
C THR A 157 8.84 -7.27 14.14
N ASP A 158 9.16 -6.97 12.89
CA ASP A 158 9.57 -5.62 12.48
C ASP A 158 8.40 -4.62 12.53
N ILE A 159 7.20 -5.02 12.07
CA ILE A 159 5.98 -4.22 12.15
C ILE A 159 5.67 -3.84 13.62
N LYS A 160 5.84 -4.78 14.56
CA LYS A 160 5.62 -4.50 15.99
C LYS A 160 6.50 -3.37 16.49
N LEU A 161 7.76 -3.30 16.04
CA LEU A 161 8.67 -2.22 16.39
C LEU A 161 8.19 -0.88 15.79
N VAL A 162 7.80 -0.88 14.51
CA VAL A 162 7.27 0.32 13.84
C VAL A 162 6.02 0.85 14.53
N ILE A 163 5.07 -0.03 14.89
CA ILE A 163 3.84 0.36 15.58
C ILE A 163 4.15 1.02 16.93
N ASN A 164 5.09 0.47 17.68
CA ASN A 164 5.47 0.99 19.00
C ASN A 164 6.17 2.35 18.90
N GLU A 165 7.04 2.54 17.92
CA GLU A 165 7.83 3.77 17.76
C GLU A 165 7.04 4.92 17.07
N LEU A 166 6.17 4.59 16.11
CA LEU A 166 5.50 5.58 15.24
C LEU A 166 4.01 5.80 15.52
N ASN A 167 3.47 5.21 16.59
CA ASN A 167 2.06 5.37 16.99
C ASN A 167 1.05 5.09 15.86
N ILE A 168 1.27 4.01 15.11
CA ILE A 168 0.47 3.70 13.91
C ILE A 168 -0.99 3.36 14.26
N ALA A 169 -1.94 4.03 13.61
CA ALA A 169 -3.38 3.79 13.78
C ALA A 169 -3.98 2.92 12.67
N PHE A 170 -3.36 2.92 11.48
CA PHE A 170 -3.85 2.21 10.30
C PHE A 170 -2.72 1.57 9.49
N ILE A 171 -2.89 0.30 9.11
CA ILE A 171 -1.99 -0.39 8.19
C ILE A 171 -2.73 -0.71 6.90
N SER A 172 -2.16 -0.24 5.79
CA SER A 172 -2.60 -0.57 4.45
C SER A 172 -1.68 -1.64 3.84
N LEU A 173 -2.20 -2.85 3.70
CA LEU A 173 -1.51 -3.92 2.98
C LEU A 173 -1.81 -3.83 1.49
N ILE A 174 -0.77 -3.77 0.67
CA ILE A 174 -0.86 -3.71 -0.79
C ILE A 174 -0.79 -5.14 -1.31
N SER A 175 -1.81 -5.56 -2.05
CA SER A 175 -1.96 -6.95 -2.49
C SER A 175 -2.15 -7.08 -4.00
N PRO A 176 -1.09 -6.80 -4.78
CA PRO A 176 -1.17 -6.89 -6.24
C PRO A 176 -1.27 -8.35 -6.70
N TYR A 177 -0.70 -9.34 -5.98
CA TYR A 177 -0.86 -10.75 -6.38
C TYR A 177 -2.32 -11.19 -6.27
N LEU A 178 -3.00 -10.89 -5.15
CA LEU A 178 -4.41 -11.24 -4.99
C LEU A 178 -5.30 -10.51 -5.99
N GLY A 179 -4.97 -9.28 -6.40
CA GLY A 179 -5.71 -8.54 -7.41
C GLY A 179 -5.47 -9.06 -8.83
N TYR A 180 -4.23 -9.37 -9.19
CA TYR A 180 -3.86 -9.71 -10.57
C TYR A 180 -3.97 -11.20 -10.90
N HIS A 181 -3.53 -12.10 -10.00
CA HIS A 181 -3.49 -13.54 -10.23
C HIS A 181 -4.63 -14.28 -9.52
N ASP A 182 -4.98 -15.47 -10.03
CA ASP A 182 -5.81 -16.41 -9.27
C ASP A 182 -4.99 -17.01 -8.11
N PHE A 183 -5.68 -17.38 -7.05
CA PHE A 183 -5.08 -17.89 -5.83
C PHE A 183 -5.86 -19.10 -5.29
N LYS A 184 -5.15 -19.92 -4.52
CA LYS A 184 -5.70 -21.11 -3.83
C LYS A 184 -6.29 -20.72 -2.48
N GLU A 185 -7.10 -21.61 -1.91
CA GLU A 185 -7.72 -21.34 -0.61
C GLU A 185 -6.69 -21.37 0.52
N GLU A 186 -5.71 -22.27 0.44
CA GLU A 186 -4.61 -22.38 1.38
C GLU A 186 -3.75 -21.11 1.44
N GLU A 187 -3.59 -20.42 0.31
CA GLU A 187 -2.87 -19.13 0.24
C GLU A 187 -3.61 -18.02 1.01
N LEU A 188 -4.95 -18.00 0.92
CA LEU A 188 -5.77 -17.08 1.73
C LEU A 188 -5.74 -17.44 3.21
N GLU A 189 -5.71 -18.73 3.56
CA GLU A 189 -5.59 -19.18 4.94
C GLU A 189 -4.27 -18.71 5.56
N LEU A 190 -3.16 -18.82 4.83
CA LEU A 190 -1.85 -18.30 5.24
C LEU A 190 -1.90 -16.78 5.49
N LEU A 191 -2.47 -16.02 4.55
CA LEU A 191 -2.63 -14.58 4.74
C LEU A 191 -3.53 -14.27 5.94
N ASN A 192 -4.59 -15.04 6.17
CA ASN A 192 -5.48 -14.85 7.31
C ASN A 192 -4.77 -15.13 8.66
N ILE A 193 -3.88 -16.12 8.71
CA ILE A 193 -3.03 -16.37 9.89
C ILE A 193 -2.14 -15.16 10.17
N PHE A 194 -1.53 -14.57 9.12
CA PHE A 194 -0.75 -13.35 9.27
C PHE A 194 -1.61 -12.18 9.80
N LEU A 195 -2.80 -11.96 9.24
CA LEU A 195 -3.71 -10.89 9.68
C LEU A 195 -4.15 -11.06 11.13
N ASN A 196 -4.40 -12.29 11.58
CA ASN A 196 -4.74 -12.58 12.97
C ASN A 196 -3.59 -12.21 13.91
N LYS A 197 -2.36 -12.62 13.60
CA LYS A 197 -1.17 -12.24 14.37
C LYS A 197 -0.91 -10.73 14.33
N LEU A 198 -1.15 -10.08 13.19
CA LEU A 198 -1.03 -8.63 13.06
C LEU A 198 -2.05 -7.91 13.96
N ARG A 199 -3.28 -8.43 14.06
CA ARG A 199 -4.32 -7.93 14.96
C ARG A 199 -3.93 -8.03 16.43
N GLU A 200 -3.24 -9.10 16.81
CA GLU A 200 -2.77 -9.33 18.19
C GLU A 200 -1.71 -8.30 18.62
N ILE A 201 -0.96 -7.72 17.67
CA ILE A 201 0.03 -6.68 17.98
C ILE A 201 -0.66 -5.40 18.51
N LYS A 202 -1.76 -4.99 17.87
CA LYS A 202 -2.56 -3.82 18.29
C LYS A 202 -4.03 -4.00 17.90
N LYS A 203 -4.86 -4.38 18.87
CA LYS A 203 -6.27 -4.77 18.65
C LYS A 203 -7.13 -3.68 17.99
N GLU A 204 -6.89 -2.41 18.34
CA GLU A 204 -7.67 -1.26 17.83
C GLU A 204 -7.16 -0.71 16.49
N MET A 205 -6.04 -1.22 15.99
CA MET A 205 -5.48 -0.80 14.70
C MET A 205 -6.42 -1.20 13.57
N VAL A 206 -6.66 -0.31 12.61
CA VAL A 206 -7.42 -0.64 11.40
C VAL A 206 -6.47 -1.28 10.38
N ILE A 207 -6.91 -2.33 9.69
CA ILE A 207 -6.14 -3.01 8.66
C ILE A 207 -6.95 -3.04 7.36
N SER A 208 -6.36 -2.52 6.28
CA SER A 208 -6.88 -2.70 4.93
C SER A 208 -6.04 -3.67 4.11
N ILE A 209 -6.67 -4.33 3.15
CA ILE A 209 -5.99 -5.06 2.08
C ILE A 209 -6.46 -4.47 0.76
N ASN A 210 -5.54 -3.87 0.00
CA ASN A 210 -5.78 -3.19 -1.25
C ASN A 210 -5.43 -4.08 -2.43
N LEU A 211 -6.45 -4.59 -3.11
CA LEU A 211 -6.28 -5.37 -4.32
C LEU A 211 -6.04 -4.44 -5.51
N CYS A 212 -4.79 -4.40 -5.96
CA CYS A 212 -4.38 -3.64 -7.13
C CYS A 212 -4.53 -4.50 -8.40
N PHE A 213 -4.85 -3.87 -9.54
CA PHE A 213 -4.88 -4.53 -10.85
C PHE A 213 -5.84 -5.73 -10.94
N ILE A 214 -7.10 -5.55 -10.50
CA ILE A 214 -8.09 -6.62 -10.45
C ILE A 214 -8.44 -7.14 -11.86
N LYS A 215 -7.91 -8.33 -12.23
CA LYS A 215 -8.20 -8.97 -13.53
C LYS A 215 -9.44 -9.85 -13.55
N ASN A 216 -9.67 -10.60 -12.48
CA ASN A 216 -10.77 -11.57 -12.37
C ASN A 216 -11.58 -11.27 -11.12
N SER A 217 -12.78 -10.72 -11.29
CA SER A 217 -13.63 -10.28 -10.16
C SER A 217 -14.33 -11.43 -9.43
N LYS A 218 -14.41 -12.63 -10.02
CA LYS A 218 -15.08 -13.80 -9.40
C LYS A 218 -14.41 -14.24 -8.10
N LYS A 219 -13.10 -14.00 -7.95
CA LYS A 219 -12.34 -14.36 -6.75
C LYS A 219 -12.62 -13.48 -5.54
N LEU A 220 -13.25 -12.31 -5.72
CA LEU A 220 -13.57 -11.37 -4.64
C LEU A 220 -14.49 -12.01 -3.58
N ASN A 221 -15.27 -13.02 -3.95
CA ASN A 221 -16.09 -13.76 -2.99
C ASN A 221 -15.28 -14.50 -1.92
N LYS A 222 -14.07 -14.98 -2.26
CA LYS A 222 -13.20 -15.69 -1.30
C LYS A 222 -12.52 -14.72 -0.33
N ILE A 223 -12.23 -13.50 -0.79
CA ILE A 223 -11.50 -12.46 -0.04
C ILE A 223 -12.32 -11.92 1.14
N LYS A 224 -13.65 -12.10 1.10
CA LYS A 224 -14.54 -11.81 2.23
C LYS A 224 -14.13 -12.51 3.53
N LYS A 225 -13.38 -13.62 3.45
CA LYS A 225 -12.91 -14.40 4.60
C LYS A 225 -11.70 -13.78 5.34
N LEU A 226 -10.98 -12.85 4.71
CA LEU A 226 -9.78 -12.25 5.30
C LEU A 226 -10.11 -11.41 6.53
N ASN A 227 -9.32 -11.51 7.59
CA ASN A 227 -9.47 -10.73 8.82
C ASN A 227 -8.93 -9.29 8.70
N ALA A 228 -9.35 -8.61 7.64
CA ALA A 228 -9.15 -7.18 7.43
C ALA A 228 -10.48 -6.43 7.67
N ASP A 229 -10.35 -5.17 8.09
CA ASP A 229 -11.48 -4.27 8.35
C ASP A 229 -12.00 -3.68 7.03
N ILE A 230 -11.07 -3.36 6.12
CA ILE A 230 -11.33 -2.71 4.84
C ILE A 230 -10.74 -3.56 3.71
N ILE A 231 -11.55 -3.81 2.67
CA ILE A 231 -11.06 -4.35 1.41
C ILE A 231 -11.03 -3.22 0.38
N GLY A 232 -9.84 -2.81 -0.04
CA GLY A 232 -9.66 -1.84 -1.11
C GLY A 232 -9.68 -2.52 -2.46
N LEU A 233 -10.39 -1.91 -3.41
CA LEU A 233 -10.57 -2.44 -4.75
C LEU A 233 -10.11 -1.41 -5.77
N ASP A 234 -9.17 -1.81 -6.61
CA ASP A 234 -8.86 -1.07 -7.83
C ASP A 234 -10.08 -1.11 -8.78
N LEU A 235 -10.77 0.03 -8.90
CA LEU A 235 -11.90 0.21 -9.80
C LEU A 235 -11.48 0.94 -11.09
N CYS A 236 -10.20 1.21 -11.28
CA CYS A 236 -9.66 1.85 -12.48
C CYS A 236 -9.03 0.84 -13.43
N TYR A 237 -8.74 -0.37 -12.95
CA TYR A 237 -8.21 -1.48 -13.73
C TYR A 237 -9.24 -2.59 -13.95
N GLY A 238 -9.27 -3.15 -15.17
CA GLY A 238 -10.19 -4.25 -15.53
C GLY A 238 -11.65 -3.81 -15.72
N ASP A 239 -12.58 -4.76 -15.60
CA ASP A 239 -14.03 -4.50 -15.73
C ASP A 239 -14.62 -4.06 -14.38
N ARG A 240 -14.74 -2.74 -14.22
CA ARG A 240 -15.34 -2.09 -13.04
C ARG A 240 -16.73 -2.63 -12.72
N GLU A 241 -17.59 -2.84 -13.73
CA GLU A 241 -18.97 -3.26 -13.50
C GLU A 241 -19.04 -4.71 -13.02
N GLU A 242 -18.14 -5.57 -13.51
CA GLU A 242 -18.02 -6.94 -13.01
C GLU A 242 -17.53 -6.95 -11.56
N ILE A 243 -16.57 -6.10 -11.19
CA ILE A 243 -16.10 -5.93 -9.82
C ILE A 243 -17.25 -5.50 -8.90
N ILE A 244 -17.99 -4.45 -9.28
CA ILE A 244 -19.12 -3.91 -8.51
C ILE A 244 -20.20 -5.00 -8.28
N LYS A 245 -20.50 -5.82 -9.30
CA LYS A 245 -21.45 -6.93 -9.18
C LYS A 245 -20.99 -7.99 -8.17
N ASN A 246 -19.71 -8.35 -8.18
CA ASN A 246 -19.15 -9.40 -7.32
C ASN A 246 -18.95 -8.96 -5.85
N ILE A 247 -18.96 -7.65 -5.57
CA ILE A 247 -18.81 -7.12 -4.20
C ILE A 247 -20.14 -6.93 -3.48
N LYS A 248 -21.26 -7.19 -4.15
CA LYS A 248 -22.58 -7.19 -3.54
C LYS A 248 -22.61 -8.20 -2.37
N GLY A 249 -23.12 -7.76 -1.21
CA GLY A 249 -23.22 -8.60 -0.01
C GLY A 249 -21.89 -8.90 0.69
N ILE A 250 -20.82 -8.14 0.42
CA ILE A 250 -19.63 -8.17 1.28
C ILE A 250 -19.94 -7.51 2.62
N ASN A 251 -19.86 -8.27 3.72
CA ASN A 251 -20.04 -7.75 5.09
C ASN A 251 -18.73 -7.18 5.65
N LYS A 252 -18.06 -6.32 4.88
CA LYS A 252 -16.84 -5.57 5.24
C LYS A 252 -16.91 -4.17 4.65
N GLN A 253 -16.14 -3.24 5.21
CA GLN A 253 -15.97 -1.94 4.57
C GLN A 253 -15.21 -2.10 3.26
N ILE A 254 -15.63 -1.37 2.23
CA ILE A 254 -15.02 -1.41 0.91
C ILE A 254 -14.42 -0.02 0.67
N ALA A 255 -13.13 0.01 0.32
CA ALA A 255 -12.51 1.22 -0.19
C ALA A 255 -12.54 1.21 -1.71
N LEU A 256 -13.09 2.28 -2.28
CA LEU A 256 -13.24 2.48 -3.71
C LEU A 256 -11.95 3.12 -4.23
N GLY A 257 -11.11 2.31 -4.88
CA GLY A 257 -9.90 2.76 -5.59
C GLY A 257 -10.29 3.47 -6.88
N LEU A 258 -10.72 4.73 -6.75
CA LEU A 258 -11.25 5.56 -7.83
C LEU A 258 -10.30 6.70 -8.24
N ILE A 259 -9.23 6.94 -7.47
CA ILE A 259 -8.14 7.81 -7.92
C ILE A 259 -7.19 6.96 -8.76
N ASP A 260 -7.28 7.09 -10.08
CA ASP A 260 -6.55 6.28 -11.05
C ASP A 260 -5.06 6.63 -11.03
N SER A 261 -4.26 5.62 -10.74
CA SER A 261 -2.80 5.71 -10.62
C SER A 261 -2.09 5.40 -11.94
N ASN A 262 -2.81 4.94 -12.97
CA ASN A 262 -2.23 4.53 -14.25
C ASN A 262 -2.31 5.61 -15.34
N ILE A 263 -3.21 6.59 -15.19
CA ILE A 263 -3.42 7.65 -16.18
C ILE A 263 -3.20 9.04 -15.57
N SER A 264 -2.68 9.97 -16.38
CA SER A 264 -2.41 11.34 -15.92
C SER A 264 -3.63 12.26 -15.97
N LEU A 265 -4.77 11.80 -16.50
CA LEU A 265 -6.00 12.57 -16.51
C LEU A 265 -6.50 12.75 -15.07
N ILE A 266 -6.76 13.98 -14.67
CA ILE A 266 -7.32 14.30 -13.35
C ILE A 266 -8.81 13.96 -13.35
N GLU A 267 -9.25 13.24 -12.34
CA GLU A 267 -10.64 12.84 -12.18
C GLU A 267 -11.55 14.07 -11.98
N GLU A 268 -12.70 14.05 -12.64
CA GLU A 268 -13.71 15.08 -12.48
C GLU A 268 -14.49 14.81 -11.17
N PRO A 269 -14.50 15.75 -10.20
CA PRO A 269 -15.10 15.52 -8.89
C PRO A 269 -16.59 15.16 -8.92
N GLU A 270 -17.39 15.77 -9.80
CA GLU A 270 -18.84 15.51 -9.86
C GLU A 270 -19.13 14.10 -10.40
N TYR A 271 -18.39 13.66 -11.41
CA TYR A 271 -18.42 12.29 -11.93
C TYR A 271 -18.07 11.28 -10.84
N LEU A 272 -16.96 11.51 -10.12
CA LEU A 272 -16.58 10.64 -9.01
C LEU A 272 -17.66 10.60 -7.93
N LYS A 273 -18.23 11.73 -7.54
CA LYS A 273 -19.32 11.76 -6.56
C LYS A 273 -20.52 10.92 -7.00
N ASN A 274 -20.94 11.05 -8.27
CA ASN A 274 -22.04 10.27 -8.82
C ASN A 274 -21.74 8.77 -8.82
N GLU A 275 -20.51 8.38 -9.19
CA GLU A 275 -20.07 6.98 -9.14
C GLU A 275 -20.04 6.44 -7.71
N ILE A 276 -19.55 7.22 -6.75
CA ILE A 276 -19.53 6.86 -5.32
C ILE A 276 -20.96 6.60 -4.83
N LEU A 277 -21.92 7.48 -5.15
CA LEU A 277 -23.32 7.32 -4.78
C LEU A 277 -23.95 6.08 -5.44
N ARG A 278 -23.69 5.87 -6.73
CA ARG A 278 -24.15 4.69 -7.48
C ARG A 278 -23.66 3.39 -6.85
N ILE A 279 -22.35 3.30 -6.59
CA ILE A 279 -21.74 2.11 -5.99
C ILE A 279 -22.26 1.91 -4.57
N ASN A 280 -22.37 2.98 -3.77
CA ASN A 280 -22.89 2.85 -2.41
C ASN A 280 -24.36 2.40 -2.37
N GLY A 281 -25.17 2.72 -3.39
CA GLY A 281 -26.51 2.15 -3.54
C GLY A 281 -26.53 0.62 -3.70
N ILE A 282 -25.40 0.01 -4.10
CA ILE A 282 -25.25 -1.44 -4.31
C ILE A 282 -24.65 -2.11 -3.08
N VAL A 283 -23.58 -1.54 -2.51
CA VAL A 283 -22.89 -2.10 -1.34
C VAL A 283 -23.55 -1.73 0.00
N ASN A 284 -24.37 -0.68 0.00
CA ASN A 284 -25.13 -0.16 1.14
C ASN A 284 -24.28 0.06 2.39
N GLN A 285 -23.17 0.79 2.24
CA GLN A 285 -22.25 1.08 3.33
C GLN A 285 -22.62 2.37 4.05
N LYS A 286 -22.51 2.33 5.38
CA LYS A 286 -22.75 3.50 6.24
C LYS A 286 -21.73 4.61 5.97
N ASP A 287 -20.46 4.23 5.82
CA ASP A 287 -19.33 5.10 5.53
C ASP A 287 -18.70 4.65 4.22
N VAL A 288 -18.53 5.56 3.26
CA VAL A 288 -17.86 5.26 1.99
C VAL A 288 -16.40 5.67 2.10
N ILE A 289 -15.50 4.80 1.63
CA ILE A 289 -14.07 5.04 1.71
C ILE A 289 -13.52 5.22 0.29
N ILE A 290 -12.81 6.33 0.04
CA ILE A 290 -12.15 6.62 -1.24
C ILE A 290 -10.65 6.47 -1.08
N THR A 291 -10.02 5.84 -2.07
CA THR A 291 -8.58 5.63 -2.11
C THR A 291 -8.04 5.66 -3.54
N ASN A 292 -6.72 5.56 -3.69
CA ASN A 292 -6.06 5.33 -4.97
C ASN A 292 -6.16 3.87 -5.43
N SER A 293 -6.09 3.66 -6.74
CA SER A 293 -6.19 2.33 -7.36
C SER A 293 -4.96 1.44 -7.08
N SER A 294 -3.77 2.03 -7.08
CA SER A 294 -2.47 1.40 -6.83
C SER A 294 -1.43 2.49 -6.51
N ASP A 295 -0.14 2.15 -6.40
CA ASP A 295 0.93 3.14 -6.14
C ASP A 295 0.87 4.35 -7.09
N LEU A 296 0.89 5.56 -6.52
CA LEU A 296 0.86 6.80 -7.30
C LEU A 296 2.22 7.13 -7.96
N ASP A 297 3.31 6.43 -7.62
CA ASP A 297 4.65 6.61 -8.24
C ASP A 297 4.68 6.20 -9.73
N LEU A 298 3.59 5.63 -10.24
CA LEU A 298 3.35 5.45 -11.67
C LEU A 298 3.06 6.78 -12.40
N LEU A 299 2.77 7.85 -11.66
CA LEU A 299 2.42 9.16 -12.19
C LEU A 299 3.55 10.20 -12.00
N PRO A 300 3.58 11.25 -12.84
CA PRO A 300 4.37 12.43 -12.54
C PRO A 300 3.97 13.06 -11.21
N TYR A 301 4.94 13.64 -10.50
CA TYR A 301 4.77 14.22 -9.17
C TYR A 301 3.59 15.19 -9.07
N ASN A 302 3.57 16.20 -9.94
CA ASN A 302 2.52 17.23 -9.94
C ASN A 302 1.13 16.64 -10.24
N VAL A 303 1.07 15.59 -11.07
CA VAL A 303 -0.20 14.93 -11.41
C VAL A 303 -0.76 14.20 -10.19
N ALA A 304 0.07 13.43 -9.47
CA ALA A 304 -0.36 12.75 -8.25
C ALA A 304 -0.83 13.76 -7.19
N MET A 305 -0.17 14.90 -7.04
CA MET A 305 -0.61 15.96 -6.15
C MET A 305 -2.01 16.49 -6.52
N GLU A 306 -2.26 16.79 -7.80
CA GLU A 306 -3.57 17.27 -8.25
C GLU A 306 -4.67 16.22 -8.08
N LYS A 307 -4.35 14.93 -8.31
CA LYS A 307 -5.27 13.83 -8.03
C LYS A 307 -5.65 13.71 -6.56
N VAL A 308 -4.70 13.88 -5.63
CA VAL A 308 -5.02 13.93 -4.20
C VAL A 308 -5.95 15.12 -3.87
N LYS A 309 -5.75 16.28 -4.52
CA LYS A 309 -6.64 17.44 -4.34
C LYS A 309 -8.07 17.20 -4.83
N VAL A 310 -8.32 16.22 -5.71
CA VAL A 310 -9.68 15.81 -6.08
C VAL A 310 -10.46 15.33 -4.84
N ILE A 311 -9.80 14.63 -3.91
CA ILE A 311 -10.44 14.17 -2.65
C ILE A 311 -10.96 15.35 -1.84
N LYS A 312 -10.22 16.46 -1.80
CA LYS A 312 -10.67 17.69 -1.15
C LYS A 312 -11.96 18.20 -1.78
N LYS A 313 -12.00 18.30 -3.10
CA LYS A 313 -13.17 18.78 -3.86
C LYS A 313 -14.38 17.87 -3.63
N LEU A 314 -14.19 16.55 -3.57
CA LEU A 314 -15.27 15.60 -3.26
C LEU A 314 -15.94 15.87 -1.91
N ASN A 315 -15.15 16.26 -0.90
CA ASN A 315 -15.67 16.61 0.42
C ASN A 315 -16.40 17.96 0.45
N GLU A 316 -16.17 18.83 -0.53
CA GLU A 316 -16.78 20.17 -0.63
C GLU A 316 -18.11 20.15 -1.42
N ILE A 317 -18.31 19.18 -2.31
CA ILE A 317 -19.54 19.04 -3.08
C ILE A 317 -20.66 18.54 -2.15
N LYS A 318 -21.63 19.41 -1.86
CA LYS A 318 -22.81 19.12 -1.02
C LYS A 318 -23.70 18.03 -1.59
#